data_AF-A0A1L9VFR0-F1
#
_entry.id   AF-A0A1L9VFR0-F1
#
_cell.length_a   1.000
_cell.length_b   1.000
_cell.length_c   1.000
_cell.angle_alpha   90.00
_cell.angle_beta   90.00
_cell.angle_gamma   90.00
#
_symmetry.space_group_name_H-M   'P 1'
#
loop_
_entity.id
_entity.type
_entity.pdbx_description
1 polymer ?
#
loop_
_entity_poly.entity_id
_entity_poly.type
_entity_poly.pdbx_seq_one_letter_code
_entity_poly.pdbx_strand_id
1 'polypeptide(L)'
;MAAYNLRWPYGSPNKPVPLKLFVHEDWLQRPQYNLETASREEMRMGKFKVKVFNPERLFCEKILFQCERRGALKEATDVRDLPILFKPVLPRRVELDFGGSQSLTDALQYLVEKEPELAEQIKRKVKCAAVFHNWLNPYQIGRAGTLGDLVDDM
;
A
#
# COMPACT_ATOMS: atom_id res chain seq x y z
N MET A 1 11.69 -15.58 22.04
CA MET A 1 12.17 -15.06 20.73
C MET A 1 13.23 -16.01 20.20
N ALA A 2 13.01 -16.62 19.03
CA ALA A 2 14.02 -17.45 18.38
C ALA A 2 14.95 -16.55 17.54
N ALA A 3 16.26 -16.65 17.73
CA ALA A 3 17.26 -15.95 16.93
C ALA A 3 17.93 -16.95 15.99
N TYR A 4 18.01 -16.62 14.70
CA TYR A 4 18.68 -17.45 13.71
C TYR A 4 20.06 -16.86 13.40
N ASN A 5 21.09 -17.70 13.45
CA ASN A 5 22.45 -17.30 13.11
C ASN A 5 22.64 -17.39 11.59
N LEU A 6 22.54 -16.25 10.91
CA LEU A 6 22.89 -16.17 9.48
C LEU A 6 24.41 -16.17 9.34
N ARG A 7 24.95 -17.19 8.64
CA ARG A 7 26.36 -17.23 8.28
C ARG A 7 26.61 -16.33 7.08
N TRP A 8 27.41 -15.29 7.27
CA TRP A 8 27.81 -14.39 6.19
C TRP A 8 28.97 -14.98 5.39
N PRO A 9 28.97 -14.89 4.05
CA PRO A 9 29.98 -15.54 3.21
C PRO A 9 31.41 -14.95 3.30
N TYR A 10 31.64 -13.84 4.03
CA TYR A 10 32.92 -13.12 4.02
C TYR A 10 33.45 -12.73 5.42
N GLY A 11 33.43 -13.65 6.39
CA GLY A 11 34.17 -13.49 7.64
C GLY A 11 33.65 -12.45 8.64
N SER A 12 32.54 -11.76 8.33
CA SER A 12 31.85 -10.89 9.28
C SER A 12 31.32 -11.72 10.46
N PRO A 13 31.42 -11.21 11.71
CA PRO A 13 30.93 -11.93 12.89
C PRO A 13 29.45 -12.28 12.70
N ASN A 14 29.07 -13.50 13.11
CA ASN A 14 27.69 -13.97 13.12
C ASN A 14 26.85 -13.02 13.98
N LYS A 15 26.24 -12.01 13.35
CA LYS A 15 25.29 -11.12 14.01
C LYS A 15 23.94 -11.84 14.04
N PRO A 16 23.36 -12.09 15.23
CA PRO A 16 22.03 -12.67 15.30
C PRO A 16 21.04 -11.71 14.65
N VAL A 17 20.24 -12.21 13.71
CA VAL A 17 19.16 -11.44 13.10
C VAL A 17 17.85 -11.89 13.74
N PRO A 18 17.14 -11.00 14.46
CA PRO A 18 15.87 -11.37 15.06
C PRO A 18 14.84 -11.63 13.97
N LEU A 19 14.18 -12.79 14.03
CA LEU A 19 13.02 -13.09 13.18
C LEU A 19 11.74 -12.86 13.98
N LYS A 20 10.83 -12.07 13.40
CA LYS A 20 9.47 -11.91 13.92
C LYS A 20 8.52 -12.70 13.03
N LEU A 21 7.86 -13.67 13.65
CA LEU A 21 6.89 -14.54 13.00
C LEU A 21 5.50 -14.08 13.39
N PHE A 22 4.62 -14.02 12.39
CA PHE A 22 3.21 -13.71 12.55
C PHE A 22 2.42 -14.79 11.83
N VAL A 23 1.37 -15.29 12.49
CA VAL A 23 0.52 -16.38 12.02
C VAL A 23 -0.91 -15.85 12.01
N HIS A 24 -1.69 -16.10 10.95
CA HIS A 24 -2.97 -15.43 10.74
C HIS A 24 -3.98 -15.76 11.85
N GLU A 25 -3.95 -17.00 12.31
CA GLU A 25 -4.80 -17.57 13.36
C GLU A 25 -4.68 -16.81 14.68
N ASP A 26 -3.50 -16.26 14.97
CA ASP A 26 -3.24 -15.45 16.17
C ASP A 26 -3.64 -13.97 15.98
N TRP A 27 -3.91 -13.54 14.74
CA TRP A 27 -4.14 -12.16 14.35
C TRP A 27 -5.30 -12.03 13.36
N LEU A 28 -6.49 -12.54 13.72
CA LEU A 28 -7.68 -12.52 12.87
C LEU A 28 -8.11 -11.11 12.46
N GLN A 29 -7.87 -10.12 13.31
CA GLN A 29 -8.07 -8.69 13.02
C GLN A 29 -7.10 -8.13 11.97
N ARG A 30 -6.12 -8.92 11.54
CA ARG A 30 -5.16 -8.58 10.47
C ARG A 30 -5.35 -9.51 9.28
N PRO A 31 -6.40 -9.32 8.46
CA PRO A 31 -6.67 -10.15 7.30
C PRO A 31 -5.53 -10.14 6.26
N GLN A 32 -4.61 -9.17 6.33
CA GLN A 32 -3.38 -9.17 5.52
C GLN A 32 -2.43 -10.33 5.77
N TYR A 33 -2.54 -11.03 6.89
CA TYR A 33 -1.73 -12.21 7.17
C TYR A 33 -2.33 -13.48 6.61
N ASN A 34 -3.57 -13.45 6.10
CA ASN A 34 -4.15 -14.59 5.40
C ASN A 34 -3.42 -14.80 4.08
N LEU A 35 -2.53 -15.80 4.04
CA LEU A 35 -1.73 -16.10 2.86
C LEU A 35 -2.53 -16.74 1.73
N GLU A 36 -3.76 -17.19 1.94
CA GLU A 36 -4.62 -17.74 0.88
C GLU A 36 -5.17 -16.63 -0.02
N THR A 37 -5.48 -15.47 0.58
CA THR A 37 -6.09 -14.33 -0.11
C THR A 37 -5.12 -13.18 -0.35
N ALA A 38 -4.00 -13.12 0.38
CA ALA A 38 -3.03 -12.05 0.21
C ALA A 38 -2.23 -12.21 -1.09
N SER A 39 -2.16 -11.11 -1.85
CA SER A 39 -1.31 -11.01 -3.03
C SER A 39 0.16 -11.06 -2.66
N ARG A 40 0.87 -11.94 -3.37
CA ARG A 40 2.27 -12.29 -3.13
C ARG A 40 2.99 -12.38 -4.45
N GLU A 41 4.28 -12.10 -4.40
CA GLU A 41 5.19 -12.31 -5.51
C GLU A 41 6.40 -13.12 -5.07
N GLU A 42 7.09 -13.70 -6.05
CA GLU A 42 8.32 -14.43 -5.84
C GLU A 42 9.49 -13.59 -6.34
N MET A 43 10.37 -13.21 -5.42
CA MET A 43 11.60 -12.50 -5.73
C MET A 43 12.76 -13.49 -5.80
N ARG A 44 13.56 -13.40 -6.87
CA ARG A 44 14.76 -14.22 -7.02
C ARG A 44 15.95 -13.53 -6.37
N MET A 45 16.54 -14.16 -5.35
CA MET A 45 17.76 -13.71 -4.69
C MET A 45 18.87 -14.73 -4.96
N GLY A 46 19.63 -14.49 -6.04
CA GLY A 46 20.61 -15.44 -6.55
C GLY A 46 19.96 -16.75 -7.01
N LYS A 47 20.32 -17.86 -6.34
CA LYS A 47 19.72 -19.18 -6.61
C LYS A 47 18.42 -19.44 -5.83
N PHE A 48 18.07 -18.56 -4.89
CA PHE A 48 16.92 -18.75 -4.02
C PHE A 48 15.70 -17.98 -4.53
N LYS A 49 14.52 -18.55 -4.25
CA LYS A 49 13.22 -17.95 -4.49
C LYS A 49 12.64 -17.56 -3.14
N VAL A 50 12.34 -16.28 -2.96
CA VAL A 50 11.84 -15.72 -1.71
C VAL A 50 10.44 -15.20 -1.96
N LYS A 51 9.46 -15.67 -1.19
CA LYS A 51 8.09 -15.16 -1.26
C LYS A 51 7.97 -13.88 -0.46
N VAL A 52 7.44 -12.84 -1.08
CA VAL A 52 7.21 -11.54 -0.46
C VAL A 52 5.78 -11.08 -0.76
N PHE A 53 5.24 -10.18 0.06
CA PHE A 53 4.01 -9.48 -0.33
C PHE A 53 4.29 -8.58 -1.53
N ASN A 54 3.32 -8.47 -2.42
CA ASN A 54 3.47 -7.60 -3.59
C ASN A 54 3.56 -6.12 -3.17
N PRO A 55 4.15 -5.27 -4.03
CA PRO A 55 4.33 -3.86 -3.73
C PRO A 55 3.02 -3.12 -3.44
N GLU A 56 1.93 -3.49 -4.11
CA GLU A 56 0.62 -2.88 -3.87
C GLU A 56 0.13 -3.12 -2.45
N ARG A 57 0.25 -4.35 -1.93
CA ARG A 57 -0.14 -4.64 -0.56
C ARG A 57 0.73 -3.88 0.44
N LEU A 58 2.04 -3.87 0.23
CA LEU A 58 2.96 -3.13 1.09
C LEU A 58 2.67 -1.63 1.10
N PHE A 59 2.28 -1.07 -0.05
CA PHE A 59 1.83 0.31 -0.17
C PHE A 59 0.54 0.56 0.65
N CYS A 60 -0.48 -0.29 0.52
CA CYS A 60 -1.73 -0.14 1.28
C CYS A 60 -1.50 -0.21 2.80
N GLU A 61 -0.66 -1.14 3.27
CA GLU A 61 -0.27 -1.21 4.68
C GLU A 61 0.41 0.08 5.13
N LYS A 62 1.24 0.69 4.27
CA LYS A 62 1.92 1.93 4.59
C LYS A 62 0.97 3.12 4.69
N ILE A 63 -0.03 3.18 3.80
CA ILE A 63 -1.12 4.17 3.87
C ILE A 63 -1.88 4.04 5.19
N LEU A 64 -2.21 2.82 5.64
CA LEU A 64 -2.86 2.60 6.93
C LEU A 64 -1.96 3.02 8.10
N PHE A 65 -0.71 2.53 8.13
CA PHE A 65 0.16 2.75 9.28
C PHE A 65 0.53 4.21 9.51
N GLN A 66 0.67 5.04 8.46
CA GLN A 66 0.93 6.46 8.67
C GLN A 66 -0.23 7.14 9.41
N CYS A 67 -1.48 6.76 9.11
CA CYS A 67 -2.66 7.30 9.79
C CYS A 67 -2.78 6.76 11.22
N GLU A 68 -2.63 5.44 11.41
CA GLU A 68 -2.68 4.81 12.74
C GLU A 68 -1.61 5.34 13.71
N ARG A 69 -0.48 5.80 13.17
CA ARG A 69 0.66 6.33 13.95
C ARG A 69 0.71 7.85 13.97
N ARG A 70 -0.37 8.52 13.58
CA ARG A 70 -0.47 9.97 13.59
C ARG A 70 0.09 10.58 14.88
N GLY A 71 0.97 11.56 14.73
CA GLY A 71 1.66 12.27 15.81
C GLY A 71 2.89 11.54 16.37
N ALA A 72 3.16 10.29 15.97
CA ALA A 72 4.35 9.58 16.40
C ALA A 72 5.54 9.85 15.44
N LEU A 73 6.77 9.76 15.96
CA LEU A 73 8.00 9.90 15.14
C LEU A 73 8.01 8.96 13.92
N LYS A 74 7.39 7.79 14.06
CA LYS A 74 7.36 6.77 13.02
C LYS A 74 6.44 7.11 11.85
N GLU A 75 5.43 7.95 12.05
CA GLU A 75 4.58 8.46 10.98
C GLU A 75 5.40 9.18 9.90
N ALA A 76 6.32 10.07 10.29
CA ALA A 76 7.15 10.80 9.35
C ALA A 76 8.04 9.87 8.50
N THR A 77 8.46 8.74 9.06
CA THR A 77 9.14 7.69 8.29
C THR A 77 8.17 6.94 7.39
N ASP A 78 6.98 6.63 7.88
CA ASP A 78 5.96 5.95 7.08
C ASP A 78 5.56 6.77 5.83
N VAL A 79 5.39 8.08 5.98
CA VAL A 79 5.13 9.01 4.86
C VAL A 79 6.32 9.09 3.90
N ARG A 80 7.56 9.22 4.40
CA ARG A 80 8.77 9.30 3.55
C ARG A 80 9.04 8.05 2.73
N ASP A 81 8.60 6.89 3.19
CA ASP A 81 8.76 5.63 2.48
C ASP A 81 7.74 5.47 1.33
N LEU A 82 6.60 6.17 1.37
CA LEU A 82 5.53 6.03 0.38
C LEU A 82 6.01 6.30 -1.06
N PRO A 83 6.76 7.37 -1.39
CA PRO A 83 7.26 7.58 -2.74
C PRO A 83 8.13 6.43 -3.26
N ILE A 84 8.90 5.78 -2.39
CA ILE A 84 9.77 4.65 -2.76
C ILE A 84 8.91 3.41 -3.02
N LEU A 85 7.97 3.11 -2.11
CA LEU A 85 7.05 1.98 -2.25
C LEU A 85 6.09 2.15 -3.42
N PHE A 86 5.74 3.39 -3.79
CA PHE A 86 4.82 3.71 -4.87
C PHE A 86 5.42 3.51 -6.27
N LYS A 87 6.76 3.55 -6.42
CA LYS A 87 7.43 3.34 -7.72
C LYS A 87 7.04 2.01 -8.39
N PRO A 88 7.21 0.84 -7.73
CA PRO A 88 6.88 -0.45 -8.32
C PRO A 88 5.38 -0.78 -8.40
N VAL A 89 4.52 0.00 -7.73
CA VAL A 89 3.06 -0.22 -7.72
C VAL A 89 2.47 -0.07 -9.12
N LEU A 90 1.63 -1.01 -9.52
CA LEU A 90 0.93 -0.99 -10.81
C LEU A 90 -0.54 -0.54 -10.62
N PRO A 91 -1.08 0.32 -11.50
CA PRO A 91 -2.48 0.74 -11.41
C PRO A 91 -3.44 -0.43 -11.65
N ARG A 92 -4.71 -0.26 -11.24
CA ARG A 92 -5.82 -1.22 -11.48
C ARG A 92 -5.65 -2.58 -10.79
N ARG A 93 -4.82 -2.64 -9.76
CA ARG A 93 -4.69 -3.80 -8.86
C ARG A 93 -5.80 -3.76 -7.82
N VAL A 94 -6.29 -4.93 -7.40
CA VAL A 94 -7.43 -5.03 -6.47
C VAL A 94 -7.11 -4.40 -5.11
N GLU A 95 -5.86 -4.46 -4.68
CA GLU A 95 -5.39 -3.84 -3.44
C GLU A 95 -5.51 -2.32 -3.47
N LEU A 96 -5.45 -1.72 -4.66
CA LEU A 96 -5.52 -0.28 -4.86
C LEU A 96 -6.94 0.21 -5.14
N ASP A 97 -7.95 -0.65 -4.99
CA ASP A 97 -9.35 -0.25 -4.95
C ASP A 97 -9.81 -0.08 -3.51
N PHE A 98 -9.85 1.18 -3.06
CA PHE A 98 -10.17 1.51 -1.68
C PHE A 98 -11.68 1.63 -1.45
N GLY A 99 -12.51 1.50 -2.49
CA GLY A 99 -13.96 1.69 -2.39
C GLY A 99 -14.67 0.74 -1.43
N GLY A 100 -14.06 -0.40 -1.10
CA GLY A 100 -14.57 -1.36 -0.12
C GLY A 100 -13.97 -1.23 1.28
N SER A 101 -13.04 -0.30 1.53
CA SER A 101 -12.32 -0.19 2.80
C SER A 101 -12.38 1.21 3.38
N GLN A 102 -13.20 1.39 4.42
CA GLN A 102 -13.31 2.65 5.14
C GLN A 102 -11.97 3.06 5.77
N SER A 103 -11.26 2.11 6.38
CA SER A 103 -9.93 2.37 6.99
C SER A 103 -8.90 2.91 5.99
N LEU A 104 -8.85 2.35 4.77
CA LEU A 104 -7.95 2.85 3.72
C LEU A 104 -8.42 4.20 3.17
N THR A 105 -9.73 4.42 3.09
CA THR A 105 -10.33 5.68 2.67
C THR A 105 -9.97 6.80 3.64
N ASP A 106 -10.18 6.60 4.94
CA ASP A 106 -9.85 7.57 5.98
C ASP A 106 -8.35 7.86 6.04
N ALA A 107 -7.53 6.82 5.94
CA ALA A 107 -6.08 6.95 5.95
C ALA A 107 -5.55 7.69 4.71
N LEU A 108 -6.16 7.45 3.54
CA LEU A 108 -5.85 8.18 2.32
C LEU A 108 -6.28 9.64 2.43
N GLN A 109 -7.48 9.93 2.93
CA GLN A 109 -7.95 11.30 3.16
C GLN A 109 -6.96 12.07 4.04
N TYR A 110 -6.55 11.46 5.16
CA TYR A 110 -5.56 12.04 6.07
C TYR A 110 -4.22 12.34 5.37
N LEU A 111 -3.76 11.43 4.52
CA LEU A 111 -2.52 11.64 3.75
C LEU A 111 -2.65 12.78 2.74
N VAL A 112 -3.78 12.87 2.04
CA VAL A 112 -4.02 13.89 1.00
C VAL A 112 -4.02 15.30 1.60
N GLU A 113 -4.63 15.47 2.78
CA GLU A 113 -4.62 16.74 3.51
C GLU A 113 -3.21 17.15 3.95
N LYS A 114 -2.36 16.17 4.29
CA LYS A 114 -1.02 16.39 4.81
C LYS A 114 0.03 16.60 3.72
N GLU A 115 -0.06 15.83 2.63
CA GLU A 115 0.95 15.73 1.57
C GLU A 115 0.30 15.82 0.18
N PRO A 116 -0.18 17.02 -0.24
CA PRO A 116 -0.96 17.18 -1.47
C PRO A 116 -0.15 16.85 -2.75
N GLU A 117 1.16 17.08 -2.76
CA GLU A 117 1.99 16.73 -3.93
C GLU A 117 2.10 15.22 -4.14
N LEU A 118 2.17 14.45 -3.04
CA LEU A 118 2.18 13.00 -3.08
C LEU A 118 0.79 12.46 -3.49
N ALA A 119 -0.28 13.12 -3.06
CA ALA A 119 -1.65 12.78 -3.41
C ALA A 119 -1.87 12.72 -4.93
N GLU A 120 -1.38 13.72 -5.67
CA GLU A 120 -1.52 13.77 -7.13
C GLU A 120 -0.81 12.61 -7.85
N GLN A 121 0.29 12.12 -7.28
CA GLN A 121 0.95 10.92 -7.81
C GLN A 121 0.11 9.68 -7.51
N ILE A 122 -0.37 9.54 -6.27
CA ILE A 122 -1.16 8.39 -5.81
C ILE A 122 -2.48 8.26 -6.58
N LYS A 123 -3.16 9.38 -6.85
CA LYS A 123 -4.42 9.46 -7.61
C LYS A 123 -4.37 8.77 -8.97
N ARG A 124 -3.19 8.68 -9.59
CA ARG A 124 -3.00 8.03 -10.90
C ARG A 124 -3.08 6.50 -10.84
N LYS A 125 -2.88 5.89 -9.66
CA LYS A 125 -2.84 4.42 -9.50
C LYS A 125 -3.91 3.88 -8.56
N VAL A 126 -4.37 4.67 -7.59
CA VAL A 126 -5.35 4.27 -6.57
C VAL A 126 -6.75 4.70 -6.97
N LYS A 127 -7.71 3.78 -6.89
CA LYS A 127 -9.13 4.08 -6.99
C LYS A 127 -9.69 4.39 -5.61
N CYS A 128 -10.17 5.62 -5.43
CA CYS A 128 -10.89 6.00 -4.23
C CYS A 128 -11.84 7.15 -4.58
N ALA A 129 -13.08 6.81 -4.95
CA ALA A 129 -14.08 7.80 -5.34
C ALA A 129 -14.39 8.82 -4.24
N ALA A 130 -14.30 8.40 -2.97
CA ALA A 130 -14.57 9.26 -1.82
C ALA A 130 -13.52 10.38 -1.64
N VAL A 131 -12.24 10.10 -1.96
CA VAL A 131 -11.14 11.05 -1.73
C VAL A 131 -10.71 11.75 -3.02
N PHE A 132 -10.58 11.01 -4.12
CA PHE A 132 -10.05 11.54 -5.38
C PHE A 132 -11.11 11.84 -6.43
N HIS A 133 -12.37 11.49 -6.17
CA HIS A 133 -13.47 11.56 -7.13
C HIS A 133 -13.11 10.89 -8.48
N ASN A 134 -12.25 9.88 -8.44
CA ASN A 134 -11.72 9.21 -9.62
C ASN A 134 -12.40 7.87 -9.89
N TRP A 135 -12.43 7.51 -11.17
CA TRP A 135 -12.93 6.23 -11.68
C TRP A 135 -14.35 5.91 -11.15
N LEU A 136 -15.16 6.96 -11.03
CA LEU A 136 -16.60 6.87 -10.85
C LEU A 136 -17.15 6.04 -12.01
N ASN A 137 -17.99 5.06 -11.69
CA ASN A 137 -18.63 4.20 -12.67
C ASN A 137 -19.36 5.10 -13.69
N PRO A 138 -19.12 5.00 -15.02
CA PRO A 138 -19.83 5.82 -16.01
C PRO A 138 -21.35 5.64 -15.95
N TYR A 139 -21.83 4.54 -15.34
CA TYR A 139 -23.25 4.29 -15.07
C TYR A 139 -23.85 5.08 -13.90
N GLN A 140 -23.05 5.89 -13.18
CA GLN A 140 -23.55 6.79 -12.13
C GLN A 140 -23.56 8.27 -12.54
N ILE A 141 -23.06 8.61 -13.74
CA ILE A 141 -23.24 9.94 -14.36
C ILE A 141 -24.54 9.89 -15.17
N GLY A 142 -25.64 9.73 -14.45
CA GLY A 142 -26.96 9.51 -15.03
C GLY A 142 -28.06 10.12 -14.18
N ARG A 143 -27.85 11.35 -13.69
CA ARG A 143 -28.87 12.32 -13.23
C ARG A 143 -28.19 13.56 -12.63
N ALA A 144 -27.56 14.37 -13.47
CA ALA A 144 -27.47 15.82 -13.30
C ALA A 144 -26.55 16.37 -14.41
N GLY A 145 -27.05 17.33 -15.18
CA GLY A 145 -26.22 18.16 -16.04
C GLY A 145 -26.19 17.72 -17.50
N THR A 146 -26.92 18.49 -18.30
CA THR A 146 -26.95 18.58 -19.75
C THR A 146 -25.59 18.47 -20.45
N LEU A 147 -25.64 17.77 -21.59
CA LEU A 147 -24.66 17.72 -22.68
C LEU A 147 -24.25 19.13 -23.12
N GLY A 148 -22.99 19.49 -22.87
CA GLY A 148 -22.30 20.69 -23.34
C GLY A 148 -20.89 20.65 -22.77
N ASP A 149 -19.89 20.91 -23.60
CA ASP A 149 -18.48 21.03 -23.23
C ASP A 149 -17.66 19.72 -23.23
N LEU A 150 -17.61 19.10 -24.42
CA LEU A 150 -16.44 18.33 -24.86
C LEU A 150 -16.03 18.86 -26.25
N VAL A 151 -15.48 20.07 -26.26
CA VAL A 151 -14.58 20.58 -27.29
C VAL A 151 -13.61 21.55 -26.60
N ASP A 152 -12.36 21.55 -27.06
CA ASP A 152 -11.17 22.27 -26.56
C ASP A 152 -10.53 21.61 -25.32
N ASP A 153 -9.28 21.14 -25.32
CA ASP A 153 -8.11 21.68 -26.01
C ASP A 153 -7.06 20.59 -26.29
N MET A 154 -6.22 20.92 -27.28
CA MET A 154 -5.10 20.19 -27.86
C MET A 154 -4.01 19.74 -26.88
#